data_AF-A0A354SMV8-F1
#
_entry.id   AF-A0A354SMV8-F1
#
_cell.length_a   1.000
_cell.length_b   1.000
_cell.length_c   1.000
_cell.angle_alpha   90.00
_cell.angle_beta   90.00
_cell.angle_gamma   90.00
#
_symmetry.space_group_name_H-M   'P 1'
#
loop_
_entity.id
_entity.type
_entity.pdbx_description
1 polymer ?
#
loop_
_entity_poly.entity_id
_entity_poly.type
_entity_poly.pdbx_seq_one_letter_code
_entity_poly.pdbx_strand_id
1 'polypeptide(L)'
;MSEQFFASEKRVNLSHKSYIDIYLPETKVLIEQKSIDIDLLEPKKQSDGSLLNPFQQAKRYASELIYSERVRWIVTCNFKTFLIYDMDNEQGKDGKKFLRIDLEDLPEHVEELKFLVVFRDEKIIREQELSIKVGEFIGKLYDGLIKQYRD
;
A
#
# COMPACT_ATOMS: atom_id res chain seq x y z
N MET A 1 -19.73 -10.41 12.46
CA MET A 1 -19.62 -10.49 10.99
C MET A 1 -18.16 -10.27 10.65
N SER A 2 -17.52 -11.22 9.96
CA SER A 2 -16.11 -11.13 9.59
C SER A 2 -15.90 -9.94 8.65
N GLU A 3 -15.14 -8.93 9.09
CA GLU A 3 -14.57 -7.92 8.18
C GLU A 3 -13.65 -8.67 7.20
N GLN A 4 -14.18 -8.94 6.01
CA GLN A 4 -13.54 -9.79 5.02
C GLN A 4 -12.45 -8.96 4.33
N PHE A 5 -11.23 -9.15 4.81
CA PHE A 5 -10.00 -8.62 4.23
C PHE A 5 -9.77 -9.31 2.88
N PHE A 6 -10.08 -8.63 1.77
CA PHE A 6 -9.76 -9.11 0.43
C PHE A 6 -8.53 -8.37 -0.11
N ALA A 7 -7.37 -8.62 0.48
CA ALA A 7 -6.12 -8.45 -0.27
C ALA A 7 -6.14 -9.46 -1.42
N SER A 8 -6.12 -8.97 -2.65
CA SER A 8 -6.05 -9.82 -3.83
C SER A 8 -4.92 -9.36 -4.73
N GLU A 9 -4.20 -10.31 -5.30
CA GLU A 9 -3.38 -10.05 -6.48
C GLU A 9 -4.33 -9.68 -7.62
N LYS A 10 -4.15 -8.50 -8.21
CA LYS A 10 -5.01 -8.01 -9.30
C LYS A 10 -4.23 -7.94 -10.59
N ARG A 11 -4.75 -8.60 -11.62
CA ARG A 11 -4.18 -8.53 -12.97
C ARG A 11 -4.45 -7.15 -13.59
N VAL A 12 -3.43 -6.60 -14.22
CA VAL A 12 -3.53 -5.41 -15.08
C VAL A 12 -3.14 -5.76 -16.51
N ASN A 13 -3.81 -5.15 -17.49
CA ASN A 13 -3.57 -5.42 -18.90
C ASN A 13 -2.52 -4.45 -19.46
N LEU A 14 -1.24 -4.79 -19.25
CA LEU A 14 -0.12 -4.15 -19.94
C LEU A 14 0.30 -4.97 -21.19
N SER A 15 1.31 -4.48 -21.93
CA SER A 15 1.90 -5.18 -23.09
C SER A 15 2.40 -6.61 -22.79
N HIS A 16 2.57 -6.92 -21.49
CA HIS A 16 2.87 -8.23 -20.94
C HIS A 16 2.06 -8.42 -19.64
N LYS A 17 1.84 -9.68 -19.24
CA LYS A 17 1.09 -10.00 -18.01
C LYS A 17 1.79 -9.38 -16.80
N SER A 18 1.09 -8.48 -16.11
CA SER A 18 1.56 -7.80 -14.91
C SER A 18 0.49 -7.89 -13.83
N TYR A 19 0.92 -7.84 -12.57
CA TYR A 19 0.08 -8.02 -11.40
C TYR A 19 0.38 -6.90 -10.40
N ILE A 20 -0.68 -6.42 -9.75
CA ILE A 20 -0.60 -5.67 -8.51
C ILE A 20 -0.51 -6.71 -7.39
N ASP A 21 0.51 -6.63 -6.54
CA ASP A 21 0.74 -7.60 -5.46
C ASP A 21 -0.41 -7.59 -4.45
N ILE A 22 -0.81 -6.39 -3.99
CA ILE A 22 -1.95 -6.23 -3.10
C ILE A 22 -2.79 -5.04 -3.55
N TYR A 23 -4.07 -5.30 -3.81
CA TYR A 23 -5.06 -4.27 -4.08
C TYR A 23 -6.19 -4.32 -3.06
N LEU A 24 -6.48 -3.17 -2.43
CA LEU A 24 -7.57 -2.98 -1.47
C LEU A 24 -8.60 -2.00 -2.09
N PRO A 25 -9.62 -2.49 -2.81
CA PRO A 25 -10.55 -1.65 -3.55
C PRO A 25 -11.44 -0.77 -2.66
N GLU A 26 -11.75 -1.21 -1.44
CA GLU A 26 -12.60 -0.48 -0.51
C GLU A 26 -11.89 0.78 0.01
N THR A 27 -10.59 0.68 0.27
CA THR A 27 -9.75 1.78 0.77
C THR A 27 -9.03 2.55 -0.34
N LYS A 28 -9.14 2.08 -1.60
CA LYS A 28 -8.43 2.64 -2.76
C LYS A 28 -6.91 2.60 -2.58
N VAL A 29 -6.39 1.50 -2.05
CA VAL A 29 -4.96 1.29 -1.79
C VAL A 29 -4.38 0.26 -2.75
N LEU A 30 -3.20 0.56 -3.29
CA LEU A 30 -2.37 -0.35 -4.06
C LEU A 30 -1.03 -0.49 -3.33
N ILE A 31 -0.62 -1.72 -3.02
CA ILE A 31 0.70 -2.01 -2.45
C ILE A 31 1.55 -2.76 -3.48
N GLU A 32 2.70 -2.20 -3.79
CA GLU A 32 3.76 -2.83 -4.59
C GLU A 32 4.81 -3.41 -3.63
N GLN A 33 4.89 -4.73 -3.58
CA GLN A 33 5.81 -5.47 -2.73
C GLN A 33 7.10 -5.80 -3.49
N LYS A 34 8.24 -5.63 -2.83
CA LYS A 34 9.56 -6.00 -3.33
C LYS A 34 10.29 -6.90 -2.33
N SER A 35 11.30 -7.60 -2.82
CA SER A 35 12.21 -8.36 -1.97
C SER A 35 12.99 -7.44 -1.03
N ILE A 36 13.43 -8.02 0.09
CA ILE A 36 14.03 -7.33 1.23
C ILE A 36 15.22 -6.41 0.94
N ASP A 37 16.02 -6.74 -0.07
CA ASP A 37 17.24 -6.01 -0.44
C ASP A 37 17.00 -5.00 -1.58
N ILE A 38 15.75 -4.81 -2.00
CA ILE A 38 15.43 -3.82 -3.02
C ILE A 38 15.29 -2.43 -2.40
N ASP A 39 16.08 -1.47 -2.89
CA ASP A 39 15.83 -0.05 -2.65
C ASP A 39 14.53 0.37 -3.35
N LEU A 40 13.61 0.94 -2.58
CA LEU A 40 12.28 1.38 -3.01
C LEU A 40 12.30 2.67 -3.84
N LEU A 41 13.41 3.39 -3.87
CA LEU A 41 13.57 4.63 -4.64
C LEU A 41 14.35 4.42 -5.94
N GLU A 42 15.15 3.36 -6.03
CA GLU A 42 15.97 3.08 -7.21
C GLU A 42 15.14 2.54 -8.39
N PRO A 43 15.31 3.13 -9.60
CA PRO A 43 14.71 2.58 -10.80
C PRO A 43 15.31 1.23 -11.19
N LYS A 44 14.46 0.28 -11.60
CA LYS A 44 14.86 -1.01 -12.15
C LYS A 44 14.28 -1.23 -13.53
N LYS A 45 15.02 -2.00 -14.34
CA LYS A 45 14.60 -2.35 -15.70
C LYS A 45 13.42 -3.32 -15.65
N GLN A 46 12.35 -2.96 -16.33
CA GLN A 46 11.12 -3.75 -16.46
C GLN A 46 11.19 -4.66 -17.69
N SER A 47 10.28 -5.61 -17.80
CA SER A 47 10.17 -6.55 -18.93
C SER A 47 9.97 -5.87 -20.29
N ASP A 48 9.35 -4.69 -20.32
CA ASP A 48 9.19 -3.86 -21.52
C ASP A 48 10.40 -2.95 -21.81
N GLY A 49 11.46 -3.04 -21.00
CA GLY A 49 12.68 -2.25 -21.14
C GLY A 49 12.64 -0.88 -20.47
N SER A 50 11.50 -0.44 -19.92
CA SER A 50 11.42 0.82 -19.16
C SER A 50 12.24 0.75 -17.86
N LEU A 51 12.69 1.91 -17.37
CA LEU A 51 13.32 2.05 -16.05
C LEU A 51 12.31 2.72 -15.12
N LEU A 52 11.79 1.95 -14.17
CA LEU A 52 10.80 2.43 -13.20
C LEU A 52 11.25 2.03 -11.80
N ASN A 53 11.15 2.95 -10.84
CA ASN A 53 11.20 2.57 -9.43
C ASN A 53 9.84 1.95 -9.01
N PRO A 54 9.77 1.28 -7.85
CA PRO A 54 8.53 0.66 -7.39
C PRO A 54 7.30 1.57 -7.38
N PHE A 55 7.45 2.84 -7.00
CA PHE A 55 6.35 3.80 -7.03
C PHE A 55 5.86 4.08 -8.46
N GLN A 56 6.77 4.30 -9.40
CA GLN A 56 6.43 4.53 -10.81
C GLN A 56 5.79 3.29 -11.44
N GLN A 57 6.25 2.09 -11.06
CA GLN A 57 5.65 0.82 -11.47
C GLN A 57 4.21 0.70 -10.96
N ALA A 58 3.99 0.95 -9.66
CA ALA A 58 2.66 0.98 -9.07
C ALA A 58 1.74 2.02 -9.71
N LYS A 59 2.26 3.22 -10.00
CA LYS A 59 1.51 4.29 -10.67
C LYS A 59 1.08 3.88 -12.08
N ARG A 60 1.95 3.17 -12.81
CA ARG A 60 1.61 2.59 -14.11
C ARG A 60 0.53 1.52 -13.99
N TYR A 61 0.53 0.69 -12.95
CA TYR A 61 -0.57 -0.25 -12.73
C TYR A 61 -1.88 0.45 -12.40
N ALA A 62 -1.83 1.49 -11.56
CA ALA A 62 -2.99 2.28 -11.19
C ALA A 62 -3.64 3.00 -12.40
N SER A 63 -2.87 3.41 -13.40
CA SER A 63 -3.42 4.05 -14.61
C SER A 63 -4.18 3.10 -15.53
N GLU A 64 -3.97 1.79 -15.41
CA GLU A 64 -4.71 0.77 -16.18
C GLU A 64 -6.04 0.37 -15.53
N LEU A 65 -6.32 0.86 -14.31
CA LEU A 65 -7.56 0.56 -13.61
C LEU A 65 -8.72 1.41 -14.17
N ILE A 66 -9.91 0.81 -14.22
CA ILE A 66 -11.13 1.54 -14.58
C ILE A 66 -11.45 2.58 -13.52
N TYR A 67 -12.23 3.60 -13.89
CA TYR A 67 -12.51 4.75 -13.03
C TYR A 67 -13.05 4.39 -11.63
N SER A 68 -13.95 3.39 -11.53
CA SER A 68 -14.50 2.92 -10.25
C SER A 68 -13.44 2.26 -9.34
N GLU A 69 -12.31 1.86 -9.90
CA GLU A 69 -11.18 1.21 -9.23
C GLU A 69 -9.99 2.15 -9.04
N ARG A 70 -10.15 3.45 -9.31
CA ARG A 70 -9.07 4.44 -9.18
C ARG A 70 -8.45 4.42 -7.79
N VAL A 71 -7.15 4.20 -7.73
CA VAL A 71 -6.35 4.20 -6.50
C VAL A 71 -6.11 5.63 -6.04
N ARG A 72 -6.23 5.86 -4.73
CA ARG A 72 -5.79 7.10 -4.08
C ARG A 72 -4.43 6.94 -3.42
N TRP A 73 -4.18 5.79 -2.80
CA TRP A 73 -2.97 5.56 -2.02
C TRP A 73 -2.11 4.51 -2.69
N ILE A 74 -0.85 4.86 -2.94
CA ILE A 74 0.16 3.89 -3.35
C ILE A 74 1.10 3.66 -2.17
N VAL A 75 1.37 2.40 -1.87
CA VAL A 75 2.35 1.98 -0.88
C VAL A 75 3.40 1.12 -1.58
N THR A 76 4.67 1.41 -1.36
CA THR A 76 5.75 0.49 -1.79
C THR A 76 6.38 -0.11 -0.56
N CYS A 77 6.60 -1.42 -0.55
CA CYS A 77 7.14 -2.14 0.61
C CYS A 77 8.27 -3.09 0.19
N ASN A 78 9.32 -3.22 1.00
CA ASN A 78 10.38 -4.22 0.84
C ASN A 78 10.52 -5.10 2.09
N PHE A 79 9.41 -5.39 2.78
CA PHE A 79 9.33 -6.05 4.09
C PHE A 79 10.00 -5.32 5.27
N LYS A 80 10.89 -4.36 5.03
CA LYS A 80 11.53 -3.54 6.07
C LYS A 80 10.93 -2.15 6.18
N THR A 81 10.58 -1.57 5.04
CA THR A 81 10.18 -0.17 4.92
C THR A 81 8.94 -0.06 4.07
N PHE A 82 8.07 0.87 4.45
CA PHE A 82 6.90 1.30 3.71
C PHE A 82 7.10 2.75 3.27
N LEU A 83 6.91 3.02 1.97
CA LEU A 83 6.78 4.39 1.46
C LEU A 83 5.33 4.59 1.02
N ILE A 84 4.66 5.56 1.63
CA ILE A 84 3.24 5.84 1.46
C ILE A 84 3.07 7.15 0.67
N TYR A 85 2.35 7.07 -0.44
CA TYR A 85 2.12 8.16 -1.38
C TYR A 85 0.62 8.47 -1.45
N ASP A 86 0.25 9.73 -1.19
CA ASP A 86 -1.11 10.25 -1.43
C ASP A 86 -1.18 10.80 -2.86
N MET A 87 -1.93 10.14 -3.74
CA MET A 87 -2.04 10.55 -5.14
C MET A 87 -2.91 11.81 -5.32
N ASP A 88 -3.67 12.22 -4.29
CA ASP A 88 -4.33 13.53 -4.28
C ASP A 88 -3.34 14.66 -3.94
N ASN A 89 -2.17 14.33 -3.37
CA ASN A 89 -1.11 15.27 -2.98
C ASN A 89 0.26 14.77 -3.45
N GLU A 90 0.44 14.48 -4.74
CA GLU A 90 1.69 13.89 -5.27
C GLU A 90 2.95 14.76 -5.03
N GLN A 91 2.80 16.07 -4.86
CA GLN A 91 3.91 16.97 -4.53
C GLN A 91 4.32 16.88 -3.05
N GLY A 92 3.51 16.23 -2.22
CA GLY A 92 3.73 16.04 -0.80
C GLY A 92 3.27 17.21 0.07
N LYS A 93 3.43 17.04 1.39
CA LYS A 93 3.50 18.14 2.36
C LYS A 93 4.98 18.41 2.66
N ASP A 94 5.33 19.69 2.79
CA ASP A 94 6.69 20.14 3.12
C ASP A 94 7.79 19.63 2.16
N GLY A 95 7.44 19.40 0.89
CA GLY A 95 8.36 18.91 -0.15
C GLY A 95 8.69 17.42 -0.10
N LYS A 96 8.10 16.65 0.84
CA LYS A 96 8.27 15.19 0.94
C LYS A 96 7.18 14.47 0.17
N LYS A 97 7.55 13.78 -0.92
CA LYS A 97 6.63 13.05 -1.81
C LYS A 97 5.95 11.83 -1.17
N PHE A 98 6.50 11.34 -0.06
CA PHE A 98 6.00 10.16 0.65
C PHE A 98 6.26 10.26 2.15
N LEU A 99 5.47 9.52 2.92
CA LEU A 99 5.78 9.16 4.30
C LEU A 99 6.57 7.84 4.30
N ARG A 100 7.68 7.78 5.04
CA ARG A 100 8.47 6.57 5.26
C ARG A 100 8.19 6.05 6.66
N ILE A 101 7.85 4.77 6.78
CA ILE A 101 7.69 4.06 8.05
C ILE A 101 8.47 2.75 7.94
N ASP A 102 9.31 2.44 8.92
CA ASP A 102 9.95 1.13 9.01
C ASP A 102 9.03 0.13 9.74
N LEU A 103 9.17 -1.17 9.46
CA LEU A 103 8.26 -2.22 9.92
C LEU A 103 8.10 -2.21 11.45
N GLU A 104 9.19 -1.95 12.17
CA GLU A 104 9.22 -1.88 13.63
C GLU A 104 8.46 -0.69 14.21
N ASP A 105 8.32 0.40 13.43
CA ASP A 105 7.67 1.63 13.85
C ASP A 105 6.17 1.68 13.47
N LEU A 106 5.67 0.71 12.70
CA LEU A 106 4.24 0.66 12.31
C LEU A 106 3.26 0.88 13.48
N PRO A 107 3.48 0.31 14.69
CA PRO A 107 2.58 0.54 15.83
C PRO A 107 2.50 1.99 16.31
N GLU A 108 3.52 2.81 16.03
CA GLU A 108 3.57 4.23 16.42
C GLU A 108 2.85 5.13 15.41
N HIS A 109 2.59 4.63 14.20
CA HIS A 109 2.02 5.36 13.06
C HIS A 109 0.55 5.02 12.77
N VAL A 110 -0.22 4.65 13.80
CA VAL A 110 -1.63 4.28 13.69
C VAL A 110 -2.46 5.36 12.99
N GLU A 111 -2.21 6.63 13.30
CA GLU A 111 -2.93 7.77 12.72
C GLU A 111 -2.70 7.89 11.22
N GLU A 112 -1.44 7.78 10.78
CA GLU A 112 -1.05 7.85 9.38
C GLU A 112 -1.52 6.63 8.58
N LEU A 113 -1.74 5.50 9.24
CA LEU A 113 -2.18 4.24 8.63
C LEU A 113 -3.70 4.07 8.58
N LYS A 114 -4.48 5.04 9.09
CA LYS A 114 -5.96 5.01 9.08
C LYS A 114 -6.57 4.80 7.69
N PHE A 115 -5.89 5.22 6.62
CA PHE A 115 -6.36 5.05 5.26
C PHE A 115 -6.49 3.57 4.82
N LEU A 116 -5.88 2.64 5.56
CA LEU A 116 -5.94 1.20 5.30
C LEU A 116 -7.23 0.53 5.81
N VAL A 117 -8.13 1.27 6.47
CA VAL A 117 -9.37 0.72 7.05
C VAL A 117 -10.58 1.49 6.55
N VAL A 118 -11.65 0.77 6.17
CA VAL A 118 -12.96 1.36 5.84
C VAL A 118 -13.90 1.24 7.04
N PHE A 119 -14.58 2.34 7.36
CA PHE A 119 -15.64 2.37 8.36
C PHE A 119 -17.00 2.37 7.66
N ARG A 120 -17.75 1.27 7.79
CA ARG A 120 -19.04 1.08 7.11
C ARG A 120 -20.23 1.64 7.88
N ASP A 121 -20.07 1.97 9.16
CA ASP A 121 -21.13 2.53 9.99
C ASP A 121 -20.86 4.03 10.23
N GLU A 122 -21.77 4.89 9.76
CA GLU A 122 -21.75 6.36 9.95
C GLU A 122 -21.91 6.79 11.42
N LYS A 123 -22.00 5.85 12.37
CA LYS A 123 -21.91 6.19 13.79
C LYS A 123 -20.55 6.81 14.05
N ILE A 124 -20.53 7.89 14.82
CA ILE A 124 -19.30 8.50 15.34
C ILE A 124 -18.50 7.40 16.06
N ILE A 125 -17.50 6.85 15.37
CA ILE A 125 -16.56 5.90 15.93
C ILE A 125 -15.66 6.69 16.87
N ARG A 126 -15.53 6.23 18.12
CA ARG A 126 -14.63 6.87 19.07
C ARG A 126 -13.19 6.64 18.62
N GLU A 127 -12.32 7.62 18.83
CA GLU A 127 -10.88 7.53 18.48
C GLU A 127 -10.22 6.25 19.02
N GLN A 128 -10.66 5.76 20.18
CA GLN A 128 -10.19 4.50 20.76
C GLN A 128 -10.58 3.27 19.93
N GLU A 129 -11.83 3.16 19.48
CA GLU A 129 -12.30 2.04 18.64
C GLU A 129 -11.59 2.06 17.28
N LEU A 130 -11.38 3.25 16.74
CA LEU A 130 -10.60 3.48 15.53
C LEU A 130 -9.15 2.99 15.69
N SER A 131 -8.48 3.37 16.78
CA SER A 131 -7.11 2.98 17.07
C SER A 131 -6.97 1.46 17.23
N ILE A 132 -7.94 0.81 17.88
CA ILE A 132 -7.95 -0.66 18.04
C ILE A 132 -8.07 -1.34 16.68
N LYS A 133 -9.02 -0.93 15.83
CA LYS A 133 -9.20 -1.54 14.50
C LYS A 133 -7.97 -1.38 13.60
N VAL A 134 -7.36 -0.19 13.60
CA VAL A 134 -6.13 0.04 12.84
C VAL A 134 -4.98 -0.80 13.42
N GLY A 135 -4.85 -0.89 14.75
CA GLY A 135 -3.87 -1.76 15.40
C GLY A 135 -4.05 -3.23 15.03
N GLU A 136 -5.28 -3.75 15.02
CA GLU A 136 -5.58 -5.11 14.56
C GLU A 136 -5.22 -5.33 13.08
N PHE A 137 -5.49 -4.34 12.23
CA PHE A 137 -5.10 -4.37 10.82
C PHE A 137 -3.57 -4.42 10.67
N ILE A 138 -2.87 -3.54 11.37
CA ILE A 138 -1.40 -3.46 11.36
C ILE A 138 -0.81 -4.79 11.86
N GLY A 139 -1.37 -5.37 12.92
CA GLY A 139 -0.94 -6.69 13.42
C GLY A 139 -1.09 -7.79 12.38
N LYS A 140 -2.21 -7.84 11.64
CA LYS A 140 -2.40 -8.81 10.55
C LYS A 140 -1.43 -8.57 9.39
N LEU A 141 -1.20 -7.31 9.02
CA LEU A 141 -0.23 -6.94 7.99
C LEU A 141 1.18 -7.38 8.40
N TYR A 142 1.57 -7.07 9.65
CA TYR A 142 2.86 -7.45 10.23
C TYR A 142 3.03 -8.97 10.26
N ASP A 143 2.04 -9.72 10.74
CA ASP A 143 2.06 -11.19 10.78
C ASP A 143 2.15 -11.82 9.38
N GLY A 144 1.49 -11.22 8.39
CA GLY A 144 1.58 -11.64 6.99
C GLY A 144 2.97 -11.43 6.40
N LEU A 145 3.56 -10.27 6.65
CA LEU A 145 4.86 -9.89 6.12
C LEU A 145 6.02 -10.60 6.83
N ILE A 146 5.97 -10.76 8.16
CA ILE A 146 7.07 -11.38 8.91
C ILE A 146 7.28 -12.86 8.56
N LYS A 147 6.21 -13.56 8.17
CA LYS A 147 6.29 -14.93 7.66
C LYS A 147 7.13 -14.99 6.39
N GLN A 148 7.00 -14.00 5.51
CA GLN A 148 7.77 -13.91 4.27
C GLN A 148 9.14 -13.25 4.46
N TYR A 149 9.40 -12.62 5.62
CA TYR A 149 10.67 -11.98 5.96
C TYR A 149 11.71 -12.97 6.50
N ARG A 150 11.26 -14.04 7.19
CA ARG A 150 12.13 -14.99 7.91
C ARG A 150 12.45 -16.26 7.11
N ASP A 151 11.87 -16.40 5.92
CA ASP A 151 12.18 -17.44 4.94
C ASP A 151 13.12 -16.88 3.85
#